data_AF-A0A929KCI7-F1
#
_entry.id   AF-A0A929KCI7-F1
#
_cell.length_a   1.000
_cell.length_b   1.000
_cell.length_c   1.000
_cell.angle_alpha   90.00
_cell.angle_beta   90.00
_cell.angle_gamma   90.00
#
_symmetry.space_group_name_H-M   'P 1'
#
loop_
_entity.id
_entity.type
_entity.pdbx_description
1 polymer ?
#
loop_
_entity_poly.entity_id
_entity_poly.type
_entity_poly.pdbx_seq_one_letter_code
_entity_poly.pdbx_strand_id
1 'polypeptide(L)'
;MSESLILVNSIRYIPRPKGVINSRAFFTELIDEHTLRTFGPNRIPYCQTNDIEDVKNILTEDKKFIHTIDQADEFTDLMVNNIEALFTPSMVSFLKDQDKPFIYMLSIEQLRDDTFDKPIEFMSPRGYRNVIEASRVRKNKTSDYNEVELKIIEMGEIELKFEEVRREICDWAPSRLSAIYLMDYSESSAENMRKMFWNTIRKEPKVIIVCIAGLARIIKVDYRWFEAYIKEKNNEYIKNYWQSKPFVEGSTTWEYLHEGGLFPLDEEYDPYQ
;
A
#
# COMPACT_ATOMS: atom_id res chain seq x y z
N MET A 1 6.30 -35.83 25.85
CA MET A 1 7.48 -36.17 25.03
C MET A 1 7.06 -35.97 23.59
N SER A 2 7.00 -34.72 23.11
CA SER A 2 8.11 -33.93 22.56
C SER A 2 8.73 -34.59 21.33
N GLU A 3 8.05 -34.49 20.20
CA GLU A 3 8.72 -34.51 18.91
C GLU A 3 8.81 -33.06 18.42
N SER A 4 9.99 -32.51 18.69
CA SER A 4 10.50 -31.26 18.13
C SER A 4 10.63 -31.40 16.61
N LEU A 5 9.70 -30.81 15.87
CA LEU A 5 9.87 -30.56 14.44
C LEU A 5 10.81 -29.38 14.25
N ILE A 6 12.03 -29.72 13.88
CA ILE A 6 13.11 -28.81 13.50
C ILE A 6 12.64 -28.00 12.28
N LEU A 7 12.59 -26.67 12.45
CA LEU A 7 12.50 -25.72 11.34
C LEU A 7 13.63 -26.01 10.34
N VAL A 8 13.27 -26.32 9.10
CA VAL A 8 14.18 -26.30 7.96
C VAL A 8 13.56 -25.40 6.91
N ASN A 9 14.27 -24.31 6.59
CA ASN A 9 14.04 -23.39 5.48
C ASN A 9 13.49 -24.12 4.24
N SER A 10 12.17 -24.15 4.07
CA SER A 10 11.57 -24.74 2.88
C SER A 10 11.54 -23.69 1.78
N ILE A 11 12.66 -23.56 1.05
CA ILE A 11 12.71 -22.79 -0.18
C ILE A 11 11.80 -23.48 -1.20
N ARG A 12 10.67 -22.87 -1.56
CA ARG A 12 9.79 -23.38 -2.62
C ARG A 12 10.07 -22.64 -3.92
N TYR A 13 10.45 -23.39 -4.96
CA TYR A 13 10.60 -22.90 -6.32
C TYR A 13 9.24 -22.89 -7.02
N ILE A 14 8.84 -21.73 -7.55
CA ILE A 14 7.61 -21.59 -8.35
C ILE A 14 8.02 -21.32 -9.80
N PRO A 15 7.99 -22.31 -10.70
CA PRO A 15 8.20 -22.07 -12.13
C PRO A 15 7.03 -21.29 -12.73
N ARG A 16 7.31 -20.22 -13.50
CA ARG A 16 6.29 -19.54 -14.32
C ARG A 16 5.82 -20.42 -15.48
N PRO A 17 4.58 -20.23 -16.00
CA PRO A 17 4.09 -20.91 -17.19
C PRO A 17 5.01 -20.67 -18.40
N LYS A 18 5.13 -21.69 -19.25
CA LYS A 18 6.03 -21.72 -20.42
C LYS A 18 5.74 -20.56 -21.38
N GLY A 19 6.73 -19.68 -21.61
CA GLY A 19 6.64 -18.64 -22.65
C GLY A 19 7.76 -17.60 -22.67
N VAL A 20 8.45 -17.37 -21.56
CA VAL A 20 9.51 -16.34 -21.50
C VAL A 20 10.85 -16.96 -21.11
N ILE A 21 11.81 -16.88 -22.02
CA ILE A 21 13.21 -17.31 -21.87
C ILE A 21 13.90 -16.33 -20.91
N ASN A 22 13.63 -16.46 -19.61
CA ASN A 22 14.49 -16.04 -18.52
C ASN A 22 13.90 -16.57 -17.20
N SER A 23 14.30 -17.78 -16.80
CA SER A 23 13.92 -18.40 -15.53
C SER A 23 14.57 -17.64 -14.37
N ARG A 24 14.00 -16.50 -14.01
CA ARG A 24 14.35 -15.76 -12.80
C ARG A 24 13.64 -16.44 -11.63
N ALA A 25 14.40 -17.17 -10.82
CA ALA A 25 13.85 -17.88 -9.66
C ALA A 25 13.37 -16.87 -8.60
N PHE A 26 12.15 -17.08 -8.11
CA PHE A 26 11.66 -16.46 -6.88
C PHE A 26 11.89 -17.42 -5.72
N PHE A 27 12.19 -16.86 -4.55
CA PHE A 27 12.42 -17.62 -3.32
C PHE A 27 11.42 -17.18 -2.29
N THR A 28 10.60 -18.09 -1.77
CA THR A 28 9.68 -17.79 -0.67
C THR A 28 10.17 -18.47 0.60
N GLU A 29 10.24 -17.70 1.69
CA GLU A 29 10.56 -18.19 3.03
C GLU A 29 9.42 -17.87 4.00
N LEU A 30 9.32 -18.69 5.05
CA LEU A 30 8.43 -18.46 6.19
C LEU A 30 9.25 -17.70 7.25
N ILE A 31 8.92 -16.43 7.50
CA ILE A 31 9.68 -15.57 8.44
C ILE A 31 9.16 -15.70 9.88
N ASP A 32 7.91 -16.10 10.05
CA ASP A 32 7.29 -16.51 11.31
C ASP A 32 6.15 -17.51 11.03
N GLU A 33 5.43 -17.96 12.07
CA GLU A 33 4.35 -18.96 11.96
C GLU A 33 3.22 -18.62 10.97
N HIS A 34 3.08 -17.35 10.57
CA HIS A 34 1.98 -16.89 9.72
C HIS A 34 2.44 -16.10 8.51
N THR A 35 3.70 -15.71 8.41
CA THR A 35 4.14 -14.73 7.42
C THR A 35 5.13 -15.32 6.43
N LEU A 36 4.79 -15.21 5.16
CA LEU A 36 5.61 -15.59 4.02
C LEU A 36 6.23 -14.35 3.40
N ARG A 37 7.52 -14.41 3.10
CA ARG A 37 8.25 -13.38 2.35
C ARG A 37 8.86 -13.99 1.10
N THR A 38 8.56 -13.38 -0.03
CA THR A 38 9.07 -13.78 -1.34
C THR A 38 10.08 -12.76 -1.83
N PHE A 39 11.20 -13.24 -2.34
CA PHE A 39 12.32 -12.47 -2.83
C PHE A 39 12.47 -12.62 -4.33
N GLY A 40 12.82 -11.53 -4.99
CA GLY A 40 13.26 -11.56 -6.37
C GLY A 40 14.65 -12.17 -6.56
N PRO A 41 15.13 -12.30 -7.80
CA PRO A 41 16.43 -12.91 -8.11
C PRO A 41 17.63 -12.20 -7.49
N ASN A 42 17.51 -10.89 -7.24
CA ASN A 42 18.52 -10.07 -6.57
C ASN A 42 18.45 -10.16 -5.04
N ARG A 43 17.65 -11.08 -4.49
CA ARG A 43 17.37 -11.23 -3.05
C ARG A 43 16.76 -10.00 -2.39
N ILE A 44 16.15 -9.11 -3.17
CA ILE A 44 15.35 -8.02 -2.62
C ILE A 44 13.94 -8.56 -2.33
N PRO A 45 13.39 -8.34 -1.12
CA PRO A 45 12.01 -8.68 -0.82
C PRO A 45 11.06 -8.03 -1.83
N TYR A 46 10.11 -8.84 -2.30
CA TYR A 46 9.20 -8.48 -3.36
C TYR A 46 7.75 -8.54 -2.89
N CYS A 47 7.37 -9.61 -2.18
CA CYS A 47 6.01 -9.84 -1.72
C CYS A 47 6.03 -10.34 -0.28
N GLN A 48 5.16 -9.83 0.58
CA GLN A 48 4.91 -10.40 1.90
C GLN A 48 3.41 -10.59 2.12
N THR A 49 3.02 -11.79 2.51
CA THR A 49 1.63 -12.18 2.73
C THR A 49 1.57 -13.30 3.76
N ASN A 50 0.38 -13.60 4.26
CA ASN A 50 0.12 -14.72 5.15
C ASN A 50 -0.41 -15.96 4.42
N ASP A 51 -0.53 -15.92 3.10
CA ASP A 51 -1.10 -17.00 2.29
C ASP A 51 -0.18 -17.36 1.10
N ILE A 52 0.16 -18.65 0.98
CA ILE A 52 0.99 -19.15 -0.12
C ILE A 52 0.26 -19.08 -1.46
N GLU A 53 -1.07 -19.14 -1.46
CA GLU A 53 -1.86 -19.04 -2.68
C GLU A 53 -1.87 -17.60 -3.22
N ASP A 54 -1.85 -16.60 -2.33
CA ASP A 54 -1.61 -15.21 -2.73
C ASP A 54 -0.26 -15.06 -3.43
N VAL A 55 0.81 -15.65 -2.89
CA VAL A 55 2.14 -15.60 -3.53
C VAL A 55 2.06 -16.15 -4.95
N LYS A 56 1.45 -17.33 -5.14
CA LYS A 56 1.35 -17.94 -6.48
C LYS A 56 0.58 -17.04 -7.43
N ASN A 57 -0.63 -16.60 -7.04
CA ASN A 57 -1.52 -15.83 -7.89
C ASN A 57 -0.96 -14.43 -8.20
N ILE A 58 -0.21 -13.82 -7.27
CA ILE A 58 0.52 -12.57 -7.52
C ILE A 58 1.64 -12.80 -8.53
N LEU A 59 2.42 -13.88 -8.37
CA LEU A 59 3.56 -14.18 -9.24
C LEU A 59 3.16 -14.59 -10.65
N THR A 60 2.01 -15.25 -10.80
CA THR A 60 1.42 -15.60 -12.10
C THR A 60 0.55 -14.49 -12.68
N GLU A 61 0.38 -13.37 -11.95
CA GLU A 61 -0.43 -12.21 -12.36
C GLU A 61 -1.93 -12.54 -12.54
N ASP A 62 -2.38 -13.67 -11.98
CA ASP A 62 -3.77 -14.15 -12.04
C ASP A 62 -4.64 -13.57 -10.90
N LYS A 63 -4.03 -13.00 -9.86
CA LYS A 63 -4.78 -12.44 -8.73
C LYS A 63 -5.52 -11.16 -9.16
N LYS A 64 -6.84 -11.20 -9.03
CA LYS A 64 -7.71 -10.03 -9.15
C LYS A 64 -7.81 -9.31 -7.83
N PHE A 65 -7.79 -7.99 -7.89
CA PHE A 65 -7.95 -7.12 -6.74
C PHE A 65 -9.05 -6.10 -7.01
N ILE A 66 -9.54 -5.51 -5.91
CA ILE A 66 -10.38 -4.33 -5.95
C ILE A 66 -9.53 -3.11 -5.59
N HIS A 67 -9.71 -2.04 -6.37
CA HIS A 67 -9.16 -0.72 -6.12
C HIS A 67 -10.26 0.34 -6.18
N THR A 68 -10.02 1.52 -5.61
CA THR A 68 -10.91 2.69 -5.72
C THR A 68 -10.19 3.88 -6.32
N ILE A 69 -10.80 4.45 -7.35
CA ILE A 69 -10.40 5.70 -7.97
C ILE A 69 -11.16 6.85 -7.29
N ASP A 70 -10.43 7.78 -6.68
CA ASP A 70 -10.99 9.09 -6.32
C ASP A 70 -11.18 9.89 -7.60
N GLN A 71 -12.43 10.04 -8.06
CA GLN A 71 -12.77 10.75 -9.31
C GLN A 71 -12.49 12.25 -9.26
N ALA A 72 -12.08 12.79 -8.11
CA ALA A 72 -11.63 14.17 -7.99
C ALA A 72 -10.09 14.27 -7.89
N ASP A 73 -9.39 13.15 -8.01
CA ASP A 73 -7.94 13.12 -8.17
C ASP A 73 -7.60 13.16 -9.67
N GLU A 74 -7.20 14.34 -10.14
CA GLU A 74 -6.81 14.60 -11.53
C GLU A 74 -5.72 13.64 -12.03
N PHE A 75 -4.87 13.12 -11.14
CA PHE A 75 -3.87 12.13 -11.52
C PHE A 75 -4.50 10.79 -11.86
N THR A 76 -5.36 10.28 -10.98
CA THR A 76 -6.00 8.98 -11.22
C THR A 76 -6.87 9.06 -12.49
N ASP A 77 -7.56 10.18 -12.71
CA ASP A 77 -8.28 10.44 -13.97
C ASP A 77 -7.35 10.49 -15.18
N LEU A 78 -6.19 11.16 -15.09
CA LEU A 78 -5.23 11.23 -16.20
C LEU A 78 -4.64 9.86 -16.55
N MET A 79 -4.35 9.04 -15.55
CA MET A 79 -3.73 7.73 -15.72
C MET A 79 -4.71 6.71 -16.30
N VAL A 80 -5.94 6.68 -15.77
CA VAL A 80 -6.98 5.76 -16.26
C VAL A 80 -7.44 6.12 -17.66
N ASN A 81 -7.71 7.40 -17.92
CA ASN A 81 -8.32 7.81 -19.18
C ASN A 81 -7.33 7.91 -20.36
N ASN A 82 -6.02 8.07 -20.11
CA ASN A 82 -5.04 8.26 -21.19
C ASN A 82 -4.01 7.13 -21.33
N ILE A 83 -3.76 6.38 -20.25
CA ILE A 83 -2.67 5.38 -20.21
C ILE A 83 -3.24 3.96 -20.03
N GLU A 84 -4.53 3.82 -19.73
CA GLU A 84 -5.21 2.52 -19.49
C GLU A 84 -4.53 1.66 -18.40
N ALA A 85 -3.75 2.31 -17.53
CA ALA A 85 -3.03 1.68 -16.45
C ALA A 85 -2.85 2.66 -15.29
N LEU A 86 -2.85 2.13 -14.06
CA LEU A 86 -2.54 2.88 -12.86
C LEU A 86 -1.10 2.63 -12.48
N PHE A 87 -0.34 3.68 -12.21
CA PHE A 87 1.04 3.56 -11.73
C PHE A 87 1.18 4.30 -10.41
N THR A 88 1.96 3.74 -9.48
CA THR A 88 2.33 4.48 -8.27
C THR A 88 3.15 5.73 -8.61
N PRO A 89 3.15 6.73 -7.70
CA PRO A 89 3.93 7.94 -7.90
C PRO A 89 5.39 7.69 -8.23
N SER A 90 6.03 6.70 -7.61
CA SER A 90 7.45 6.40 -7.85
C SER A 90 7.70 5.84 -9.25
N MET A 91 6.76 5.06 -9.81
CA MET A 91 6.87 4.60 -11.19
C MET A 91 6.68 5.74 -12.18
N VAL A 92 5.73 6.64 -11.94
CA VAL A 92 5.55 7.82 -12.79
C VAL A 92 6.78 8.72 -12.75
N SER A 93 7.38 8.91 -11.56
CA SER A 93 8.65 9.61 -11.38
C SER A 93 9.75 9.04 -12.24
N PHE A 94 9.97 7.73 -12.13
CA PHE A 94 10.97 7.02 -12.90
C PHE A 94 10.77 7.17 -14.41
N LEU A 95 9.51 7.19 -14.87
CA LEU A 95 9.18 7.35 -16.30
C LEU A 95 9.29 8.79 -16.80
N LYS A 96 9.09 9.79 -15.94
CA LYS A 96 9.04 11.21 -16.32
C LYS A 96 10.37 11.96 -16.20
N ASP A 97 11.43 11.31 -15.71
CA ASP A 97 12.77 11.90 -15.53
C ASP A 97 12.71 13.28 -14.86
N GLN A 98 12.09 13.35 -13.67
CA GLN A 98 11.90 14.61 -12.94
C GLN A 98 12.95 14.81 -11.85
N ASP A 99 13.43 16.05 -11.72
CA ASP A 99 14.36 16.50 -10.65
C ASP A 99 13.71 16.63 -9.26
N LYS A 100 12.43 16.24 -9.09
CA LYS A 100 11.71 16.43 -7.83
C LYS A 100 11.99 15.28 -6.87
N PRO A 101 12.18 15.55 -5.57
CA PRO A 101 12.34 14.49 -4.59
C PRO A 101 11.03 13.71 -4.43
N PHE A 102 11.13 12.38 -4.47
CA PHE A 102 10.03 11.48 -4.13
C PHE A 102 10.06 11.13 -2.64
N ILE A 103 8.95 10.61 -2.11
CA ILE A 103 8.74 10.48 -0.66
C ILE A 103 9.82 9.68 0.09
N TYR A 104 10.44 8.68 -0.56
CA TYR A 104 11.46 7.85 0.07
C TYR A 104 12.82 8.58 0.19
N MET A 105 13.02 9.70 -0.51
CA MET A 105 14.22 10.54 -0.39
C MET A 105 14.13 11.56 0.75
N LEU A 106 12.92 11.82 1.26
CA LEU A 106 12.67 12.86 2.25
C LEU A 106 12.74 12.27 3.66
N SER A 107 13.34 13.02 4.60
CA SER A 107 13.27 12.68 6.04
C SER A 107 11.83 12.76 6.57
N ILE A 108 11.58 12.20 7.75
CA ILE A 108 10.25 12.30 8.39
C ILE A 108 9.90 13.77 8.68
N GLU A 109 10.88 14.58 9.10
CA GLU A 109 10.71 16.01 9.34
C GLU A 109 10.41 16.77 8.03
N GLN A 110 11.12 16.43 6.95
CA GLN A 110 10.82 17.01 5.64
C GLN A 110 9.41 16.64 5.17
N LEU A 111 9.00 15.38 5.36
CA LEU A 111 7.63 14.95 5.07
C LEU A 111 6.60 15.73 5.90
N ARG A 112 6.89 15.94 7.19
CA ARG A 112 6.01 16.64 8.14
C ARG A 112 5.85 18.12 7.82
N ASP A 113 6.95 18.80 7.53
CA ASP A 113 7.01 20.25 7.58
C ASP A 113 7.16 20.87 6.18
N ASP A 114 7.83 20.21 5.23
CA ASP A 114 8.23 20.83 3.96
C ASP A 114 7.34 20.50 2.76
N THR A 115 6.48 19.50 2.86
CA THR A 115 5.74 18.92 1.71
C THR A 115 4.72 19.84 1.07
N PHE A 116 4.23 20.87 1.79
CA PHE A 116 3.34 21.87 1.21
C PHE A 116 4.07 22.93 0.35
N ASP A 117 5.23 23.40 0.78
CA ASP A 117 5.93 24.52 0.12
C ASP A 117 6.98 24.06 -0.89
N LYS A 118 7.53 22.86 -0.69
CA LYS A 118 8.51 22.30 -1.61
C LYS A 118 7.78 21.42 -2.61
N PRO A 119 8.04 21.58 -3.92
CA PRO A 119 7.48 20.69 -4.92
C PRO A 119 8.08 19.30 -4.73
N ILE A 120 7.41 18.49 -3.93
CA ILE A 120 7.61 17.05 -3.90
C ILE A 120 6.95 16.45 -5.12
N GLU A 121 7.38 15.25 -5.49
CA GLU A 121 6.64 14.50 -6.48
C GLU A 121 5.25 14.07 -5.96
N PHE A 122 4.49 13.44 -6.84
CA PHE A 122 3.15 12.95 -6.56
C PHE A 122 3.12 12.04 -5.31
N MET A 123 2.00 12.10 -4.57
CA MET A 123 1.70 11.24 -3.42
C MET A 123 0.38 10.51 -3.70
N SER A 124 0.13 9.40 -3.02
CA SER A 124 -1.20 8.79 -3.06
C SER A 124 -2.24 9.80 -2.52
N PRO A 125 -3.53 9.66 -2.87
CA PRO A 125 -4.59 10.50 -2.30
C PRO A 125 -4.56 10.55 -0.76
N ARG A 126 -4.15 9.45 -0.12
CA ARG A 126 -3.99 9.36 1.34
C ARG A 126 -2.77 10.14 1.83
N GLY A 127 -1.63 10.03 1.14
CA GLY A 127 -0.45 10.84 1.43
C GLY A 127 -0.72 12.33 1.30
N TYR A 128 -1.44 12.73 0.24
CA TYR A 128 -1.87 14.12 0.07
C TYR A 128 -2.77 14.59 1.23
N ARG A 129 -3.87 13.86 1.50
CA ARG A 129 -4.86 14.24 2.52
C ARG A 129 -4.30 14.28 3.94
N ASN A 130 -3.34 13.43 4.27
CA ASN A 130 -2.85 13.30 5.64
C ASN A 130 -1.52 14.03 5.87
N VAL A 131 -0.61 14.05 4.90
CA VAL A 131 0.74 14.64 5.08
C VAL A 131 0.83 16.04 4.51
N ILE A 132 0.45 16.25 3.25
CA ILE A 132 0.53 17.57 2.61
C ILE A 132 -0.44 18.55 3.28
N GLU A 133 -1.68 18.14 3.51
CA GLU A 133 -2.67 18.97 4.20
C GLU A 133 -2.27 19.28 5.65
N ALA A 134 -1.68 18.33 6.38
CA ALA A 134 -1.16 18.59 7.72
C ALA A 134 0.02 19.58 7.70
N SER A 135 0.95 19.43 6.75
CA SER A 135 2.04 20.41 6.52
C SER A 135 1.48 21.82 6.25
N ARG A 136 0.48 21.92 5.37
CA ARG A 136 -0.23 23.15 5.03
C ARG A 136 -0.86 23.81 6.26
N VAL A 137 -1.61 23.04 7.06
CA VAL A 137 -2.27 23.53 8.27
C VAL A 137 -1.23 24.00 9.29
N ARG A 138 -0.13 23.27 9.48
CA ARG A 138 0.96 23.69 10.39
C ARG A 138 1.55 25.03 9.98
N LYS A 139 1.84 25.20 8.69
CA LYS A 139 2.54 26.39 8.14
C LYS A 139 1.68 27.64 8.05
N ASN A 140 0.42 27.50 7.64
CA ASN A 140 -0.48 28.64 7.50
C ASN A 140 -1.06 29.12 8.83
N LYS A 141 -0.58 28.58 9.96
CA LYS A 141 -1.17 28.88 11.24
C LYS A 141 -0.78 30.27 11.74
N THR A 142 -1.79 31.08 12.01
CA THR A 142 -1.68 32.43 12.57
C THR A 142 -2.40 32.59 13.92
N SER A 143 -3.08 31.55 14.41
CA SER A 143 -3.90 31.51 15.63
C SER A 143 -3.88 30.11 16.29
N ASP A 144 -4.83 29.75 17.17
CA ASP A 144 -4.98 28.39 17.73
C ASP A 144 -5.75 27.45 16.79
N TYR A 145 -5.38 26.15 16.74
CA TYR A 145 -6.01 25.17 15.85
C TYR A 145 -7.46 24.88 16.24
N ASN A 146 -8.35 24.88 15.24
CA ASN A 146 -9.71 24.38 15.43
C ASN A 146 -9.74 22.84 15.44
N GLU A 147 -10.88 22.25 15.81
CA GLU A 147 -11.03 20.79 15.94
C GLU A 147 -10.75 20.03 14.63
N VAL A 148 -11.11 20.60 13.47
CA VAL A 148 -10.87 19.98 12.17
C VAL A 148 -9.37 20.00 11.83
N GLU A 149 -8.71 21.14 12.05
CA GLU A 149 -7.27 21.29 11.87
C GLU A 149 -6.49 20.32 12.76
N LEU A 150 -6.89 20.17 14.03
CA LEU A 150 -6.28 19.23 14.96
C LEU A 150 -6.40 17.78 14.47
N LYS A 151 -7.57 17.38 13.93
CA LYS A 151 -7.76 16.03 13.36
C LYS A 151 -6.89 15.77 12.14
N ILE A 152 -6.71 16.78 11.27
CA ILE A 152 -5.82 16.68 10.10
C ILE A 152 -4.37 16.49 10.56
N ILE A 153 -3.91 17.32 11.50
CA ILE A 153 -2.56 17.21 12.07
C ILE A 153 -2.37 15.85 12.72
N GLU A 154 -3.31 15.40 13.56
CA GLU A 154 -3.25 14.12 14.24
C GLU A 154 -3.11 12.96 13.24
N MET A 155 -3.96 12.91 12.21
CA MET A 155 -3.88 11.85 11.20
C MET A 155 -2.56 11.91 10.43
N GLY A 156 -2.05 13.11 10.14
CA GLY A 156 -0.73 13.29 9.54
C GLY A 156 0.40 12.72 10.40
N GLU A 157 0.40 12.99 11.71
CA GLU A 157 1.38 12.41 12.64
C GLU A 157 1.29 10.88 12.71
N ILE A 158 0.06 10.33 12.67
CA ILE A 158 -0.14 8.88 12.66
C ILE A 158 0.49 8.25 11.41
N GLU A 159 0.20 8.78 10.22
CA GLU A 159 0.78 8.22 8.98
C GLU A 159 2.31 8.37 8.93
N LEU A 160 2.84 9.49 9.41
CA LEU A 160 4.28 9.70 9.53
C LEU A 160 4.93 8.73 10.51
N LYS A 161 4.25 8.39 11.61
CA LYS A 161 4.74 7.38 12.55
C LYS A 161 4.76 5.98 11.94
N PHE A 162 3.75 5.65 11.15
CA PHE A 162 3.75 4.40 10.39
C PHE A 162 4.89 4.35 9.37
N GLU A 163 5.15 5.44 8.66
CA GLU A 163 6.26 5.54 7.70
C GLU A 163 7.63 5.47 8.39
N GLU A 164 7.81 6.10 9.55
CA GLU A 164 9.03 6.01 10.35
C GLU A 164 9.35 4.56 10.74
N VAL A 165 8.38 3.86 11.35
CA VAL A 165 8.56 2.46 11.75
C VAL A 165 8.77 1.57 10.52
N ARG A 166 8.06 1.83 9.41
CA ARG A 166 8.26 1.09 8.15
C ARG A 166 9.73 1.16 7.72
N ARG A 167 10.31 2.36 7.70
CA ARG A 167 11.73 2.57 7.32
C ARG A 167 12.70 1.86 8.26
N GLU A 168 12.33 1.69 9.52
CA GLU A 168 13.16 1.00 10.51
C GLU A 168 13.13 -0.53 10.34
N ILE A 169 11.94 -1.12 10.20
CA ILE A 169 11.78 -2.60 10.29
C ILE A 169 11.41 -3.29 8.99
N CYS A 170 10.95 -2.55 7.98
CA CYS A 170 10.38 -3.07 6.73
C CYS A 170 10.63 -2.08 5.58
N ASP A 171 11.88 -1.61 5.44
CA ASP A 171 12.28 -0.53 4.53
C ASP A 171 11.95 -0.80 3.05
N TRP A 172 11.90 -2.07 2.68
CA TRP A 172 11.53 -2.53 1.35
C TRP A 172 10.03 -2.35 1.07
N ALA A 173 9.15 -2.48 2.08
CA ALA A 173 7.71 -2.51 1.86
C ALA A 173 7.18 -1.18 1.27
N PRO A 174 6.13 -1.21 0.43
CA PRO A 174 5.49 0.00 -0.08
C PRO A 174 5.07 0.96 1.04
N SER A 175 5.33 2.26 0.85
CA SER A 175 4.87 3.30 1.77
C SER A 175 3.37 3.53 1.61
N ARG A 176 2.65 3.65 2.72
CA ARG A 176 1.23 4.06 2.74
C ARG A 176 1.00 5.44 2.07
N LEU A 177 2.04 6.27 2.01
CA LEU A 177 2.00 7.61 1.43
C LEU A 177 2.09 7.62 -0.10
N SER A 178 2.54 6.52 -0.73
CA SER A 178 2.65 6.40 -2.20
C SER A 178 1.98 5.17 -2.78
N ALA A 179 1.74 4.12 -1.99
CA ALA A 179 1.23 2.86 -2.48
C ALA A 179 -0.19 2.99 -3.05
N ILE A 180 -0.50 2.10 -3.98
CA ILE A 180 -1.88 1.81 -4.36
C ILE A 180 -2.44 0.80 -3.35
N TYR A 181 -3.59 1.14 -2.77
CA TYR A 181 -4.33 0.27 -1.87
C TYR A 181 -5.17 -0.72 -2.68
N LEU A 182 -5.09 -2.00 -2.31
CA LEU A 182 -5.84 -3.08 -2.94
C LEU A 182 -6.53 -3.93 -1.87
N MET A 183 -7.64 -4.57 -2.24
CA MET A 183 -8.27 -5.61 -1.44
C MET A 183 -8.54 -6.84 -2.30
N ASP A 184 -8.78 -7.98 -1.65
CA ASP A 184 -9.21 -9.20 -2.34
C ASP A 184 -10.52 -8.95 -3.09
N TYR A 185 -10.70 -9.60 -4.24
CA TYR A 185 -11.91 -9.47 -5.04
C TYR A 185 -13.14 -10.09 -4.34
N SER A 186 -13.97 -9.24 -3.73
CA SER A 186 -15.28 -9.59 -3.14
C SER A 186 -16.16 -8.34 -2.97
N GLU A 187 -17.48 -8.54 -2.84
CA GLU A 187 -18.42 -7.44 -2.53
C GLU A 187 -18.08 -6.72 -1.22
N SER A 188 -17.69 -7.48 -0.18
CA SER A 188 -17.32 -6.90 1.12
C SER A 188 -16.08 -6.00 1.02
N SER A 189 -15.10 -6.39 0.22
CA SER A 189 -13.90 -5.60 -0.06
C SER A 189 -14.23 -4.31 -0.82
N ALA A 190 -15.14 -4.34 -1.79
CA ALA A 190 -15.61 -3.14 -2.49
C ALA A 190 -16.20 -2.13 -1.52
N GLU A 191 -17.06 -2.59 -0.61
CA GLU A 191 -17.68 -1.73 0.40
C GLU A 191 -16.67 -1.15 1.38
N ASN A 192 -15.69 -1.95 1.82
CA ASN A 192 -14.61 -1.47 2.69
C ASN A 192 -13.73 -0.43 2.00
N MET A 193 -13.41 -0.61 0.72
CA MET A 193 -12.64 0.37 -0.06
C MET A 193 -13.41 1.69 -0.21
N ARG A 194 -14.72 1.65 -0.49
CA ARG A 194 -15.55 2.87 -0.51
C ARG A 194 -15.47 3.62 0.82
N LYS A 195 -15.60 2.92 1.95
CA LYS A 195 -15.52 3.54 3.28
C LYS A 195 -14.16 4.17 3.55
N MET A 196 -13.07 3.52 3.14
CA MET A 196 -11.71 4.01 3.35
C MET A 196 -11.45 5.34 2.62
N PHE A 197 -12.03 5.51 1.43
CA PHE A 197 -11.82 6.70 0.59
C PHE A 197 -13.01 7.66 0.55
N TRP A 198 -14.10 7.32 1.25
CA TRP A 198 -15.32 8.12 1.30
C TRP A 198 -14.99 9.57 1.67
N ASN A 199 -15.40 10.47 0.81
CA ASN A 199 -15.27 11.89 1.05
C ASN A 199 -16.63 12.54 0.79
N THR A 200 -17.24 13.08 1.85
CA THR A 200 -18.57 13.72 1.80
C THR A 200 -18.61 14.97 0.90
N ILE A 201 -17.46 15.48 0.47
CA ILE A 201 -17.33 16.71 -0.33
C ILE A 201 -17.13 16.40 -1.83
N ARG A 202 -16.73 15.18 -2.20
CA ARG A 202 -16.37 14.82 -3.58
C ARG A 202 -17.36 13.80 -4.17
N LYS A 203 -17.25 13.55 -5.48
CA LYS A 203 -17.97 12.45 -6.14
C LYS A 203 -17.65 11.12 -5.46
N GLU A 204 -18.60 10.21 -5.49
CA GLU A 204 -18.40 8.86 -4.97
C GLU A 204 -17.20 8.19 -5.64
N PRO A 205 -16.29 7.56 -4.88
CA PRO A 205 -15.14 6.87 -5.46
C PRO A 205 -15.59 5.72 -6.37
N LYS A 206 -15.00 5.63 -7.58
CA LYS A 206 -15.28 4.51 -8.51
C LYS A 206 -14.50 3.28 -8.06
N VAL A 207 -15.20 2.18 -7.81
CA VAL A 207 -14.57 0.88 -7.54
C VAL A 207 -14.24 0.22 -8.87
N ILE A 208 -13.05 -0.35 -9.01
CA ILE A 208 -12.61 -1.08 -10.20
C ILE A 208 -11.94 -2.40 -9.84
N ILE A 209 -12.03 -3.38 -10.75
CA ILE A 209 -11.21 -4.59 -10.70
C ILE A 209 -9.89 -4.33 -11.42
N VAL A 210 -8.80 -4.80 -10.83
CA VAL A 210 -7.45 -4.65 -11.37
C VAL A 210 -6.65 -5.95 -11.25
N CYS A 211 -5.63 -6.10 -12.09
CA CYS A 211 -4.52 -7.01 -11.88
C CYS A 211 -3.20 -6.25 -11.87
N ILE A 212 -2.12 -6.90 -11.43
CA ILE A 212 -0.80 -6.26 -11.35
C ILE A 212 -0.16 -6.22 -12.74
N ALA A 213 0.19 -5.02 -13.22
CA ALA A 213 0.76 -4.74 -14.54
C ALA A 213 2.30 -4.82 -14.60
N GLY A 214 2.91 -5.45 -13.61
CA GLY A 214 4.34 -5.37 -13.38
C GLY A 214 4.63 -5.34 -11.89
N LEU A 215 5.42 -6.32 -11.48
CA LEU A 215 5.74 -6.58 -10.10
C LEU A 215 6.89 -5.65 -9.66
N ALA A 216 6.62 -4.63 -8.82
CA ALA A 216 7.66 -3.87 -8.10
C ALA A 216 7.76 -4.29 -6.61
N ARG A 217 6.76 -4.03 -5.76
CA ARG A 217 6.70 -4.55 -4.37
C ARG A 217 5.25 -4.61 -3.87
N ILE A 218 4.90 -5.63 -3.08
CA ILE A 218 3.57 -5.75 -2.48
C ILE A 218 3.63 -6.31 -1.05
N ILE A 219 2.77 -5.82 -0.17
CA ILE A 219 2.62 -6.33 1.19
C ILE A 219 1.14 -6.43 1.56
N LYS A 220 0.73 -7.56 2.13
CA LYS A 220 -0.60 -7.77 2.71
C LYS A 220 -0.56 -7.45 4.20
N VAL A 221 -1.45 -6.61 4.69
CA VAL A 221 -1.45 -6.09 6.07
C VAL A 221 -2.87 -6.04 6.62
N ASP A 222 -3.01 -6.24 7.93
CA ASP A 222 -4.31 -6.19 8.59
C ASP A 222 -4.60 -4.76 9.06
N TYR A 223 -5.58 -4.09 8.42
CA TYR A 223 -5.86 -2.68 8.68
C TYR A 223 -6.38 -2.42 10.11
N ARG A 224 -6.85 -3.44 10.84
CA ARG A 224 -7.29 -3.27 12.23
C ARG A 224 -6.15 -2.88 13.18
N TRP A 225 -4.91 -3.21 12.85
CA TRP A 225 -3.75 -2.70 13.61
C TRP A 225 -3.64 -1.18 13.51
N PHE A 226 -3.92 -0.60 12.34
CA PHE A 226 -3.97 0.85 12.16
C PHE A 226 -5.11 1.47 12.97
N GLU A 227 -6.31 0.87 12.93
CA GLU A 227 -7.46 1.34 13.72
C GLU A 227 -7.24 1.26 15.24
N ALA A 228 -6.60 0.18 15.71
CA ALA A 228 -6.24 0.03 17.11
C ALA A 228 -5.19 1.06 17.53
N TYR A 229 -4.20 1.33 16.67
CA TYR A 229 -3.21 2.37 16.92
C TYR A 229 -3.86 3.75 17.07
N ILE A 230 -4.82 4.10 16.22
CA ILE A 230 -5.52 5.40 16.33
C ILE A 230 -6.08 5.61 17.74
N LYS A 231 -6.65 4.56 18.34
CA LYS A 231 -7.32 4.61 19.65
C LYS A 231 -6.35 4.57 20.83
N GLU A 232 -5.34 3.70 20.76
CA GLU A 232 -4.52 3.35 21.92
C GLU A 232 -3.07 3.86 21.83
N LYS A 233 -2.63 4.31 20.65
CA LYS A 233 -1.27 4.80 20.36
C LYS A 233 -0.14 3.83 20.76
N ASN A 234 -0.39 2.52 20.73
CA ASN A 234 0.60 1.50 21.05
C ASN A 234 1.49 1.18 19.84
N ASN A 235 2.79 1.48 19.93
CA ASN A 235 3.76 1.26 18.84
C ASN A 235 3.86 -0.21 18.38
N GLU A 236 3.52 -1.18 19.23
CA GLU A 236 3.53 -2.59 18.83
C GLU A 236 2.50 -2.88 17.72
N TYR A 237 1.40 -2.12 17.68
CA TYR A 237 0.41 -2.24 16.60
C TYR A 237 0.98 -1.84 15.24
N ILE A 238 1.85 -0.83 15.21
CA ILE A 238 2.54 -0.42 13.97
C ILE A 238 3.48 -1.53 13.49
N LYS A 239 4.19 -2.17 14.42
CA LYS A 239 5.08 -3.29 14.08
C LYS A 239 4.30 -4.47 13.54
N ASN A 240 3.23 -4.87 14.22
CA ASN A 240 2.38 -5.97 13.77
C ASN A 240 1.75 -5.71 12.40
N TYR A 241 1.34 -4.47 12.13
CA TYR A 241 0.88 -4.04 10.81
C TYR A 241 1.93 -4.31 9.73
N TRP A 242 3.16 -3.81 9.90
CA TRP A 242 4.24 -3.97 8.90
C TRP A 242 4.84 -5.38 8.82
N GLN A 243 4.64 -6.18 9.86
CA GLN A 243 5.02 -7.60 9.88
C GLN A 243 3.95 -8.51 9.27
N SER A 244 2.84 -7.96 8.74
CA SER A 244 1.75 -8.75 8.17
C SER A 244 1.11 -9.74 9.16
N LYS A 245 1.16 -9.43 10.46
CA LYS A 245 0.54 -10.27 11.48
C LYS A 245 -0.97 -10.12 11.45
N PRO A 246 -1.74 -11.20 11.60
CA PRO A 246 -3.18 -11.10 11.76
C PRO A 246 -3.52 -10.36 13.07
N PHE A 247 -4.52 -9.47 13.05
CA PHE A 247 -4.99 -8.81 14.28
C PHE A 247 -5.60 -9.81 15.27
N VAL A 248 -6.32 -10.79 14.73
CA VAL A 248 -6.75 -12.02 15.43
C VAL A 248 -6.61 -13.19 14.47
N GLU A 249 -6.45 -14.40 15.01
CA GLU A 249 -6.43 -15.63 14.22
C GLU A 249 -7.63 -15.70 13.26
N GLY A 250 -7.39 -16.08 12.00
CA GLY A 250 -8.43 -16.12 10.96
C GLY A 250 -8.93 -14.75 10.49
N SER A 251 -8.15 -13.68 10.70
CA SER A 251 -8.50 -12.32 10.23
C SER A 251 -8.91 -12.28 8.75
N THR A 252 -9.93 -11.47 8.46
CA THR A 252 -10.44 -11.19 7.11
C THR A 252 -10.30 -9.73 6.72
N THR A 253 -9.63 -8.92 7.54
CA THR A 253 -9.50 -7.46 7.39
C THR A 253 -8.18 -7.08 6.71
N TRP A 254 -7.86 -7.80 5.64
CA TRP A 254 -6.62 -7.60 4.92
C TRP A 254 -6.76 -6.52 3.85
N GLU A 255 -5.75 -5.65 3.77
CA GLU A 255 -5.49 -4.77 2.64
C GLU A 255 -4.11 -5.12 2.06
N TYR A 256 -3.87 -4.79 0.80
CA TYR A 256 -2.54 -4.84 0.21
C TYR A 256 -2.09 -3.43 -0.12
N LEU A 257 -0.82 -3.16 0.15
CA LEU A 257 -0.12 -1.99 -0.35
C LEU A 257 0.75 -2.44 -1.51
N HIS A 258 0.52 -1.86 -2.68
CA HIS A 258 1.25 -2.17 -3.91
C HIS A 258 2.06 -0.96 -4.36
N GLU A 259 3.34 -1.17 -4.62
CA GLU A 259 4.21 -0.26 -5.36
C GLU A 259 4.42 -0.87 -6.75
N GLY A 260 4.01 -0.16 -7.80
CA GLY A 260 4.05 -0.70 -9.15
C GLY A 260 2.94 -0.18 -10.07
N GLY A 261 2.70 -0.94 -11.13
CA GLY A 261 1.62 -0.72 -12.08
C GLY A 261 0.45 -1.67 -11.87
N LEU A 262 -0.74 -1.27 -12.29
CA LEU A 262 -1.95 -2.08 -12.35
C LEU A 262 -2.66 -1.89 -13.70
N PHE A 263 -3.23 -2.97 -14.23
CA PHE A 263 -4.14 -2.92 -15.36
C PHE A 263 -5.57 -3.02 -14.83
N PRO A 264 -6.43 -2.02 -15.12
CA PRO A 264 -7.87 -2.19 -14.99
C PRO A 264 -8.32 -3.39 -15.83
N LEU A 265 -9.12 -4.26 -15.23
CA LEU A 265 -9.72 -5.40 -15.93
C LEU A 265 -11.15 -5.10 -16.42
N ASP A 266 -11.78 -4.07 -15.86
CA ASP A 266 -13.12 -3.63 -16.25
C ASP A 266 -13.10 -2.20 -16.80
N GLU A 267 -13.77 -1.97 -17.93
CA GLU A 267 -14.23 -0.63 -18.32
C GLU A 267 -15.45 -0.20 -17.48
N GLU A 268 -16.28 -1.17 -17.07
CA GLU A 268 -17.52 -1.00 -16.28
C GLU A 268 -17.62 -2.04 -15.15
N TYR A 269 -17.07 -1.77 -13.96
CA TYR A 269 -17.48 -2.47 -12.74
C TYR A 269 -18.61 -1.67 -12.08
N ASP A 270 -19.85 -2.12 -12.25
CA ASP A 270 -20.98 -1.71 -11.42
C ASP A 270 -21.41 -2.93 -10.57
N PRO A 271 -21.04 -3.01 -9.28
CA PRO A 271 -21.42 -4.14 -8.43
C PRO A 271 -22.94 -4.18 -8.13
N TYR A 272 -23.72 -3.25 -8.70
CA TYR A 272 -25.16 -3.18 -8.57
C TYR A 272 -25.92 -3.20 -9.91
N GLN A 273 -25.28 -3.62 -11.02
CA GLN A 273 -26.01 -4.08 -12.22
C GLN A 273 -26.40 -5.56 -12.11
#